data_AF-A0AA91QW13-F1
#
_entry.id   AF-A0AA91QW13-F1
#
_cell.length_a   1.000
_cell.length_b   1.000
_cell.length_c   1.000
_cell.angle_alpha   90.00
_cell.angle_beta   90.00
_cell.angle_gamma   90.00
#
_symmetry.space_group_name_H-M   'P 1'
#
loop_
_entity.id
_entity.type
_entity.pdbx_description
1 polymer ?
#
loop_
_entity_poly.entity_id
_entity_poly.type
_entity_poly.pdbx_seq_one_letter_code
_entity_poly.pdbx_strand_id
1 'polypeptide(L)'
;MAPSLVSIRAAQAGDLPGLLALYGELNPDDQTLDAEVAADRFAAILAQPGMSVFIGFADEIAAASVTSVVVPNLTRGGAPYALIENVVTAASFRKRGFAGALIRHAVSEAWAAGCYKVMLLTGSKDPATLRFYENCGFRQDKTGYQIRRP
;
A
#
# COMPACT_ATOMS: atom_id res chain seq x y z
N MET A 1 2.66 24.46 11.15
CA MET A 1 3.75 23.53 11.48
C MET A 1 4.09 22.76 10.22
N ALA A 2 5.36 22.74 9.80
CA ALA A 2 5.79 21.85 8.73
C ALA A 2 5.48 20.40 9.14
N PRO A 3 4.96 19.54 8.24
CA PRO A 3 4.76 18.14 8.58
C PRO A 3 6.11 17.57 9.05
N SER A 4 6.12 16.98 10.24
CA SER A 4 7.22 16.13 10.70
C SER A 4 7.61 15.21 9.55
N LEU A 5 8.90 15.18 9.18
CA LEU A 5 9.39 14.34 8.10
C LEU A 5 8.86 12.92 8.30
N VAL A 6 8.09 12.44 7.33
CA VAL A 6 7.62 11.06 7.32
C VAL A 6 8.83 10.20 6.98
N SER A 7 9.32 9.44 7.95
CA SER A 7 10.29 8.38 7.64
C SER A 7 9.53 7.29 6.88
N ILE A 8 9.98 6.96 5.67
CA ILE A 8 9.40 5.91 4.84
C ILE A 8 10.46 4.85 4.63
N ARG A 9 10.11 3.59 4.88
CA ARG A 9 10.96 2.45 4.54
C ARG A 9 10.13 1.21 4.23
N ALA A 10 10.76 0.23 3.58
CA ALA A 10 10.20 -1.10 3.48
C ALA A 10 10.04 -1.72 4.87
N ALA A 11 8.98 -2.52 5.01
CA ALA A 11 8.70 -3.28 6.21
C ALA A 11 9.74 -4.39 6.40
N GLN A 12 10.04 -4.69 7.65
CA GLN A 12 10.86 -5.80 8.11
C GLN A 12 10.07 -6.64 9.11
N ALA A 13 10.57 -7.84 9.44
CA ALA A 13 9.87 -8.80 10.29
C ALA A 13 9.34 -8.19 11.61
N GLY A 14 10.11 -7.29 12.23
CA GLY A 14 9.72 -6.61 13.48
C GLY A 14 8.55 -5.64 13.37
N ASP A 15 8.13 -5.25 12.16
CA ASP A 15 7.02 -4.31 11.96
C ASP A 15 5.64 -4.98 11.97
N LEU A 16 5.60 -6.32 12.04
CA LEU A 16 4.36 -7.09 11.96
C LEU A 16 3.27 -6.57 12.93
N PRO A 17 3.55 -6.29 14.22
CA PRO A 17 2.52 -5.80 15.13
C PRO A 17 1.90 -4.48 14.67
N GLY A 18 2.72 -3.54 14.17
CA GLY A 18 2.26 -2.25 13.67
C GLY A 18 1.45 -2.38 12.38
N LEU A 19 1.86 -3.27 11.48
CA LEU A 19 1.10 -3.57 10.26
C LEU A 19 -0.25 -4.21 10.55
N LEU A 20 -0.32 -5.17 11.48
CA LEU A 20 -1.59 -5.79 11.87
C LEU A 20 -2.55 -4.77 12.50
N ALA A 21 -2.04 -3.84 13.32
CA ALA A 21 -2.85 -2.75 13.86
C ALA A 21 -3.42 -1.85 12.75
N LEU A 22 -2.59 -1.49 11.77
CA LEU A 22 -3.03 -0.72 10.59
C LEU A 22 -4.08 -1.49 9.76
N TYR A 23 -3.89 -2.79 9.51
CA TYR A 23 -4.85 -3.58 8.75
C TYR A 23 -6.16 -3.81 9.51
N GLY A 24 -6.13 -3.90 10.84
CA GLY A 24 -7.35 -3.89 11.66
C GLY A 24 -8.16 -2.60 11.51
N GLU A 25 -7.50 -1.46 11.27
CA GLU A 25 -8.20 -0.21 10.91
C GLU A 25 -8.70 -0.17 9.46
N LEU A 26 -8.03 -0.88 8.55
CA LEU A 26 -8.42 -0.95 7.14
C LEU A 26 -9.70 -1.78 6.97
N ASN A 27 -9.74 -2.94 7.63
CA ASN A 27 -10.85 -3.89 7.58
C ASN A 27 -11.24 -4.31 9.01
N PRO A 28 -12.07 -3.51 9.72
CA PRO A 28 -12.42 -3.78 11.12
C PRO A 28 -13.24 -5.06 11.33
N ASP A 29 -13.85 -5.59 10.27
CA ASP A 29 -14.66 -6.81 10.30
C ASP A 29 -13.85 -8.08 10.01
N ASP A 30 -12.55 -7.97 9.70
CA ASP A 30 -11.68 -9.13 9.45
C ASP A 30 -11.41 -9.89 10.75
N GLN A 31 -11.28 -11.22 10.63
CA GLN A 31 -10.91 -12.07 11.77
C GLN A 31 -9.45 -11.81 12.17
N THR A 32 -9.21 -11.71 13.48
CA THR A 32 -7.85 -11.64 14.02
C THR A 32 -7.08 -12.90 13.64
N LEU A 33 -5.91 -12.71 13.03
CA LEU A 33 -5.00 -13.81 12.72
C LEU A 33 -4.34 -14.32 14.00
N ASP A 34 -4.17 -15.64 14.08
CA ASP A 34 -3.24 -16.23 15.04
C ASP A 34 -1.82 -15.68 14.81
N ALA A 35 -1.06 -15.49 15.89
CA ALA A 35 0.25 -14.84 15.83
C ALA A 35 1.27 -15.61 14.99
N GLU A 36 1.28 -16.94 15.08
CA GLU A 36 2.18 -17.80 14.30
C GLU A 36 1.81 -17.75 12.82
N VAL A 37 0.51 -17.85 12.52
CA VAL A 37 -0.01 -17.71 11.16
C VAL A 37 0.33 -16.33 10.56
N ALA A 38 0.17 -15.26 11.33
CA ALA A 38 0.51 -13.92 10.88
C ALA A 38 2.01 -13.78 10.57
N ALA A 39 2.87 -14.31 11.43
CA ALA A 39 4.32 -14.30 11.24
C ALA A 39 4.74 -15.07 9.98
N ASP A 40 4.21 -16.27 9.79
CA ASP A 40 4.50 -17.11 8.61
C ASP A 40 4.06 -16.44 7.31
N ARG A 41 2.84 -15.86 7.29
CA ARG A 41 2.32 -15.15 6.11
C ARG A 41 3.11 -13.89 5.82
N PHE A 42 3.53 -13.16 6.85
CA PHE A 42 4.33 -11.96 6.65
C PHE A 42 5.74 -12.28 6.18
N ALA A 43 6.36 -13.36 6.67
CA ALA A 43 7.64 -13.84 6.14
C ALA A 43 7.54 -14.19 4.64
N ALA A 44 6.44 -14.83 4.22
CA ALA A 44 6.18 -15.09 2.80
C ALA A 44 6.00 -13.80 1.99
N ILE A 45 5.31 -12.78 2.52
CA ILE A 45 5.18 -11.46 1.90
C ILE A 45 6.55 -10.80 1.71
N LEU A 46 7.39 -10.81 2.74
CA LEU A 46 8.74 -10.22 2.69
C LEU A 46 9.66 -10.93 1.69
N ALA A 47 9.44 -12.23 1.46
CA ALA A 47 10.21 -13.03 0.50
C ALA A 47 9.67 -12.97 -0.93
N GLN A 48 8.47 -12.42 -1.17
CA GLN A 48 7.80 -12.46 -2.46
C GLN A 48 8.50 -11.52 -3.47
N PRO A 49 9.05 -12.05 -4.59
CA PRO A 49 9.70 -11.21 -5.60
C PRO A 49 8.76 -10.16 -6.18
N GLY A 50 9.23 -8.92 -6.25
CA GLY A 50 8.47 -7.77 -6.76
C GLY A 50 7.48 -7.17 -5.77
N MET A 51 7.25 -7.78 -4.60
CA MET A 51 6.37 -7.23 -3.57
C MET A 51 7.18 -6.40 -2.56
N SER A 52 6.62 -5.27 -2.14
CA SER A 52 7.16 -4.45 -1.05
C SER A 52 6.03 -3.83 -0.26
N VAL A 53 6.06 -3.97 1.06
CA VAL A 53 5.18 -3.23 1.97
C VAL A 53 5.96 -2.04 2.48
N PHE A 54 5.53 -0.83 2.16
CA PHE A 54 6.15 0.39 2.67
C PHE A 54 5.36 0.91 3.87
N ILE A 55 6.07 1.38 4.89
CA ILE A 55 5.48 1.96 6.10
C ILE A 55 5.96 3.39 6.24
N GLY A 56 5.02 4.29 6.50
CA GLY A 56 5.28 5.68 6.86
C GLY A 56 5.20 5.83 8.37
N PHE A 57 6.27 6.29 8.99
CA PHE A 57 6.39 6.40 10.43
C PHE A 57 6.22 7.85 10.90
N ALA A 58 5.48 8.01 11.99
CA ALA A 58 5.51 9.20 12.83
C ALA A 58 6.35 8.87 14.06
N ASP A 59 7.59 9.33 14.07
CA ASP A 59 8.64 8.86 15.00
C ASP A 59 8.79 7.34 14.87
N GLU A 60 8.52 6.56 15.92
CA GLU A 60 8.58 5.09 15.91
C GLU A 60 7.22 4.42 15.62
N ILE A 61 6.16 5.20 15.42
CA ILE A 61 4.80 4.68 15.25
C ILE A 61 4.52 4.48 13.76
N ALA A 62 4.13 3.26 13.37
CA ALA A 62 3.63 2.95 12.04
C ALA A 62 2.29 3.69 11.79
N ALA A 63 2.34 4.80 11.07
CA ALA A 63 1.21 5.71 10.88
C ALA A 63 0.38 5.37 9.63
N ALA A 64 1.02 4.78 8.63
CA ALA A 64 0.38 4.37 7.38
C ALA A 64 1.17 3.24 6.70
N SER A 65 0.51 2.48 5.83
CA SER A 65 1.17 1.50 4.97
C SER A 65 0.59 1.49 3.56
N VAL A 66 1.39 0.97 2.64
CA VAL A 66 1.00 0.64 1.26
C VAL A 66 1.75 -0.60 0.80
N THR A 67 1.06 -1.51 0.13
CA THR A 67 1.70 -2.63 -0.58
C THR A 67 1.87 -2.25 -2.05
N SER A 68 3.08 -2.41 -2.57
CA SER A 68 3.39 -2.31 -4.00
C SER A 68 3.78 -3.68 -4.53
N VAL A 69 3.26 -4.06 -5.70
CA VAL A 69 3.59 -5.33 -6.37
C VAL A 69 3.99 -5.06 -7.81
N VAL A 70 5.28 -5.18 -8.11
CA VAL A 70 5.84 -5.15 -9.46
C VAL A 70 5.68 -6.51 -10.11
N VAL A 71 5.00 -6.54 -11.26
CA VAL A 71 4.66 -7.76 -12.00
C VAL A 71 5.43 -7.78 -13.33
N PRO A 72 6.26 -8.81 -13.58
CA PRO A 72 6.86 -9.05 -14.88
C PRO A 72 5.81 -9.20 -15.98
N ASN A 73 6.13 -8.78 -17.19
CA ASN A 73 5.16 -8.70 -18.28
C ASN A 73 5.86 -8.88 -19.63
N LEU A 74 5.14 -9.43 -20.62
CA LEU A 74 5.63 -9.58 -22.00
C LEU A 74 5.10 -8.50 -22.95
N THR A 75 3.99 -7.85 -22.59
CA THR A 75 3.41 -6.77 -23.40
C THR A 75 4.24 -5.48 -23.27
N ARG A 76 3.98 -4.48 -24.12
CA ARG A 76 4.67 -3.17 -24.05
C ARG A 76 6.20 -3.29 -24.06
N GLY A 77 6.72 -4.19 -24.89
CA GLY A 77 8.16 -4.41 -25.02
C GLY A 77 8.81 -5.10 -23.82
N GLY A 78 8.05 -5.84 -23.02
CA GLY A 78 8.57 -6.55 -21.85
C GLY A 78 8.63 -5.70 -20.57
N ALA A 79 8.17 -4.45 -20.62
CA ALA A 79 8.17 -3.57 -19.45
C ALA A 79 7.19 -4.08 -18.37
N PRO A 80 7.61 -4.17 -17.10
CA PRO A 80 6.73 -4.57 -16.00
C PRO A 80 5.63 -3.53 -15.73
N TYR A 81 4.69 -3.86 -14.86
CA TYR A 81 3.72 -2.92 -14.31
C TYR A 81 3.58 -3.14 -12.81
N ALA A 82 3.13 -2.13 -12.06
CA ALA A 82 2.90 -2.27 -10.63
C ALA A 82 1.42 -2.18 -10.23
N LEU A 83 1.08 -2.85 -9.13
CA LEU A 83 -0.19 -2.73 -8.42
C LEU A 83 0.05 -2.08 -7.05
N ILE A 84 -0.85 -1.21 -6.65
CA ILE A 84 -0.91 -0.66 -5.30
C ILE A 84 -2.10 -1.27 -4.58
N GLU A 85 -1.85 -1.84 -3.41
CA GLU A 85 -2.81 -2.55 -2.58
C GLU A 85 -2.71 -2.13 -1.11
N ASN A 86 -3.77 -2.43 -0.34
CA ASN A 86 -3.79 -2.30 1.12
C ASN A 86 -3.34 -0.93 1.65
N VAL A 87 -3.74 0.15 0.98
CA VAL A 87 -3.43 1.53 1.43
C VAL A 87 -4.22 1.84 2.69
N VAL A 88 -3.53 2.12 3.79
CA VAL A 88 -4.18 2.52 5.04
C VAL A 88 -3.40 3.60 5.77
N THR A 89 -4.11 4.46 6.50
CA THR A 89 -3.54 5.40 7.46
C THR A 89 -4.33 5.29 8.75
N ALA A 90 -3.62 5.07 9.86
CA ALA A 90 -4.19 5.03 11.19
C ALA A 90 -5.00 6.30 11.47
N ALA A 91 -6.14 6.17 12.14
CA ALA A 91 -7.15 7.22 12.30
C ALA A 91 -6.55 8.49 12.92
N SER A 92 -5.67 8.33 13.91
CA SER A 92 -4.93 9.40 14.58
C SER A 92 -3.93 10.15 13.68
N PHE A 93 -3.58 9.59 12.53
CA PHE A 93 -2.61 10.15 11.58
C PHE A 93 -3.24 10.56 10.22
N ARG A 94 -4.55 10.40 10.05
CA ARG A 94 -5.25 10.80 8.81
C ARG A 94 -5.13 12.32 8.57
N LYS A 95 -5.23 12.70 7.29
CA LYS A 95 -5.12 14.10 6.83
C LYS A 95 -3.79 14.81 7.15
N ARG A 96 -2.74 14.06 7.52
CA ARG A 96 -1.38 14.57 7.74
C ARG A 96 -0.39 14.29 6.60
N GLY A 97 -0.85 13.67 5.52
CA GLY A 97 -0.06 13.46 4.30
C GLY A 97 0.70 12.12 4.18
N PHE A 98 0.63 11.24 5.19
CA PHE A 98 1.32 9.94 5.21
C PHE A 98 1.03 9.06 3.99
N ALA A 99 -0.24 8.71 3.74
CA ALA A 99 -0.61 7.87 2.59
C ALA A 99 -0.18 8.48 1.24
N GLY A 100 -0.30 9.81 1.08
CA GLY A 100 0.13 10.47 -0.15
C GLY A 100 1.64 10.39 -0.36
N ALA A 101 2.43 10.52 0.71
CA ALA A 101 3.88 10.36 0.66
C ALA A 101 4.28 8.91 0.32
N LEU A 102 3.61 7.94 0.95
CA LEU A 102 3.79 6.51 0.69
C LEU A 102 3.46 6.12 -0.75
N ILE A 103 2.31 6.56 -1.29
CA ILE A 103 1.95 6.29 -2.68
C ILE A 103 2.99 6.88 -3.63
N ARG A 104 3.42 8.13 -3.43
CA ARG A 104 4.46 8.73 -4.27
C ARG A 104 5.77 7.97 -4.21
N HIS A 105 6.17 7.51 -3.02
CA HIS A 105 7.35 6.67 -2.84
C HIS A 105 7.20 5.34 -3.60
N ALA A 106 6.11 4.60 -3.40
CA ALA A 106 5.85 3.34 -4.08
C ALA A 106 5.78 3.49 -5.62
N VAL A 107 5.20 4.58 -6.11
CA VAL A 107 5.15 4.92 -7.53
C VAL A 107 6.56 5.23 -8.07
N SER A 108 7.38 5.98 -7.32
CA SER A 108 8.78 6.23 -7.67
C SER A 108 9.59 4.94 -7.76
N GLU A 109 9.44 4.02 -6.80
CA GLU A 109 10.10 2.71 -6.81
C GLU A 109 9.65 1.87 -8.01
N ALA A 110 8.36 1.89 -8.35
CA ALA A 110 7.85 1.21 -9.53
C ALA A 110 8.45 1.77 -10.83
N TRP A 111 8.60 3.10 -10.94
CA TRP A 111 9.29 3.72 -12.09
C TRP A 111 10.77 3.34 -12.15
N ALA A 112 11.47 3.31 -11.01
CA ALA A 112 12.86 2.87 -10.93
C ALA A 112 13.02 1.40 -11.35
N ALA A 113 12.02 0.57 -11.08
CA ALA A 113 11.95 -0.82 -11.55
C ALA A 113 11.56 -0.96 -13.04
N GLY A 114 11.41 0.15 -13.77
CA GLY A 114 11.07 0.16 -15.20
C GLY A 114 9.59 -0.10 -15.50
N CYS A 115 8.70 0.04 -14.51
CA CYS A 115 7.27 -0.15 -14.76
C CYS A 115 6.76 0.87 -15.78
N TYR A 116 5.96 0.43 -16.74
CA TYR A 116 5.33 1.38 -17.70
C TYR A 116 4.02 1.99 -17.15
N LYS A 117 3.44 1.38 -16.11
CA LYS A 117 2.26 1.90 -15.41
C LYS A 117 2.19 1.38 -13.97
N VAL A 118 1.44 2.11 -13.15
CA VAL A 118 1.01 1.71 -11.79
C VAL A 118 -0.51 1.77 -11.74
N MET A 119 -1.15 0.76 -11.14
CA MET A 119 -2.61 0.65 -11.05
C MET A 119 -3.05 0.42 -9.61
N LEU A 120 -4.28 0.81 -9.30
CA LEU A 120 -4.96 0.56 -8.03
C LEU A 120 -6.44 0.32 -8.33
N LEU A 121 -7.06 -0.55 -7.56
CA LEU A 121 -8.51 -0.67 -7.47
C LEU A 121 -8.96 -0.30 -6.06
N THR A 122 -10.01 0.51 -5.91
CA THR A 122 -10.62 0.80 -4.62
C THR A 122 -12.11 0.48 -4.66
N GLY A 123 -12.62 -0.14 -3.59
CA GLY A 123 -14.06 -0.33 -3.38
C GLY A 123 -14.75 0.92 -2.81
N SER A 124 -14.01 1.96 -2.44
CA SER A 124 -14.56 3.17 -1.85
C SER A 124 -15.39 3.95 -2.88
N LYS A 125 -16.58 4.37 -2.46
CA LYS A 125 -17.44 5.31 -3.20
C LYS A 125 -17.36 6.73 -2.65
N ASP A 126 -16.57 6.95 -1.61
CA ASP A 126 -16.39 8.26 -0.99
C ASP A 126 -15.62 9.19 -1.95
N PRO A 127 -16.22 10.31 -2.40
CA PRO A 127 -15.56 11.27 -3.27
C PRO A 127 -14.25 11.82 -2.69
N ALA A 128 -14.10 11.88 -1.36
CA ALA A 128 -12.84 12.31 -0.76
C ALA A 128 -11.71 11.30 -0.99
N THR A 129 -12.02 10.00 -0.94
CA THR A 129 -11.06 8.93 -1.23
C THR A 129 -10.69 8.91 -2.72
N LEU A 130 -11.65 9.10 -3.62
CA LEU A 130 -11.39 9.18 -5.06
C LEU A 130 -10.48 10.37 -5.40
N ARG A 131 -10.81 11.57 -4.89
CA ARG A 131 -9.96 12.75 -5.06
C ARG A 131 -8.58 12.59 -4.44
N PHE A 132 -8.45 11.83 -3.36
CA PHE A 132 -7.15 11.53 -2.77
C PHE A 132 -6.24 10.78 -3.76
N TYR A 133 -6.75 9.75 -4.46
CA TYR A 133 -5.98 9.05 -5.47
C TYR A 133 -5.68 9.93 -6.70
N GLU A 134 -6.63 10.75 -7.14
CA GLU A 134 -6.40 11.73 -8.21
C GLU A 134 -5.26 12.71 -7.85
N ASN A 135 -5.26 13.23 -6.62
CA ASN A 135 -4.21 14.09 -6.10
C ASN A 135 -2.84 13.40 -5.97
N CYS A 136 -2.81 12.06 -5.95
CA CYS A 136 -1.58 11.29 -6.02
C CYS A 136 -1.09 11.03 -7.46
N GLY A 137 -1.82 11.51 -8.47
CA GLY A 137 -1.47 11.39 -9.89
C GLY A 137 -2.18 10.26 -10.64
N PHE A 138 -3.07 9.51 -9.97
CA PHE A 138 -3.90 8.52 -10.64
C PHE A 138 -4.98 9.20 -11.50
N ARG A 139 -5.42 8.51 -12.55
CA ARG A 139 -6.56 8.92 -13.38
C ARG A 139 -7.61 7.82 -13.35
N GLN A 140 -8.87 8.18 -13.14
CA GLN A 140 -9.99 7.24 -13.18
C GLN A 140 -10.45 7.00 -14.63
N ASP A 141 -9.57 6.45 -15.47
CA ASP A 141 -9.80 6.21 -16.91
C ASP A 141 -9.83 4.71 -17.28
N LYS A 142 -10.01 3.85 -16.27
CA LYS A 142 -10.14 2.38 -16.38
C LYS A 142 -11.36 1.90 -15.59
N THR A 143 -11.98 0.82 -16.07
CA THR A 143 -13.09 0.16 -15.40
C THR A 143 -12.58 -1.05 -14.61
N GLY A 144 -12.86 -1.09 -13.31
CA GLY A 144 -12.53 -2.22 -12.45
C GLY A 144 -13.61 -3.29 -12.45
N TYR A 145 -13.20 -4.57 -12.43
CA TYR A 145 -14.07 -5.73 -12.29
C TYR A 145 -13.54 -6.61 -11.16
N GLN A 146 -14.44 -7.21 -10.37
CA GLN A 146 -14.10 -8.14 -9.29
C GLN A 146 -15.08 -9.30 -9.30
N ILE A 147 -14.57 -10.50 -8.99
CA ILE A 147 -15.35 -11.67 -8.59
C ILE A 147 -14.86 -12.12 -7.22
N ARG A 148 -15.77 -12.45 -6.30
CA ARG A 148 -15.44 -12.98 -4.97
C ARG A 148 -15.96 -14.41 -4.87
N ARG A 149 -15.24 -15.27 -4.14
CA ARG A 149 -15.75 -16.59 -3.79
C ARG A 149 -17.05 -16.41 -2.98
N PRO A 150 -18.11 -17.20 -3.25
CA PRO A 150 -19.33 -17.18 -2.45
C PRO A 150 -19.07 -17.58 -0.99
#